data_AF-A0A6B3EKC8-F1
#
_entry.id   AF-A0A6B3EKC8-F1
#
_cell.length_a   1.000
_cell.length_b   1.000
_cell.length_c   1.000
_cell.angle_alpha   90.00
_cell.angle_beta   90.00
_cell.angle_gamma   90.00
#
_symmetry.space_group_name_H-M   'P 1'
#
loop_
_entity.id
_entity.type
_entity.pdbx_description
1 polymer ?
#
loop_
_entity_poly.entity_id
_entity_poly.type
_entity_poly.pdbx_seq_one_letter_code
_entity_poly.pdbx_strand_id
1 'polypeptide(L)'
;LALVLGLLVVAFAVPAAPWLVDIFGASGTAAPYATTYLRISALGIPAMLIVLAATGVLRGLQDTRTPLYVAVGGFLANGVLNAVLVYGAGLGIAGSAWGTVIAQCGMALVYLYVVVRGARRHGASLRPDLAGIHNSARAGAPLLVRTLSLRAILMIATAVAARLGDADIAAHQIVLSLWSLLSFAL
;
A
#
# COMPACT_ATOMS: atom_id res chain seq x y z
N LEU A 1 -4.73 -3.59 15.70
CA LEU A 1 -4.35 -2.22 15.28
C LEU A 1 -4.50 -2.00 13.78
N ALA A 2 -3.80 -2.75 12.92
CA ALA A 2 -3.87 -2.60 11.46
C ALA A 2 -5.31 -2.63 10.89
N LEU A 3 -6.14 -3.59 11.33
CA LEU A 3 -7.55 -3.67 10.94
C LEU A 3 -8.37 -2.45 11.38
N VAL A 4 -8.15 -1.96 12.62
CA VAL A 4 -8.88 -0.81 13.18
C VAL A 4 -8.50 0.46 12.44
N LEU A 5 -7.20 0.71 12.25
CA LEU A 5 -6.70 1.84 11.46
C LEU A 5 -7.20 1.76 10.00
N GLY A 6 -7.17 0.57 9.40
CA GLY A 6 -7.69 0.34 8.06
C GLY A 6 -9.18 0.66 7.95
N LEU A 7 -9.99 0.21 8.91
CA LEU A 7 -11.42 0.52 8.94
C LEU A 7 -11.68 2.02 9.09
N LEU A 8 -10.93 2.72 9.96
CA LEU A 8 -11.05 4.17 10.12
C LEU A 8 -10.73 4.91 8.83
N VAL A 9 -9.67 4.49 8.14
CA VAL A 9 -9.31 5.09 6.85
C VAL A 9 -10.36 4.81 5.79
N VAL A 10 -10.91 3.59 5.72
CA VAL A 10 -12.03 3.25 4.81
C VAL A 10 -13.25 4.12 5.10
N ALA A 11 -13.64 4.22 6.38
CA ALA A 11 -14.81 4.97 6.82
C ALA A 11 -14.71 6.46 6.46
N PHE A 12 -13.50 7.02 6.40
CA PHE A 12 -13.27 8.39 5.96
C PHE A 12 -13.11 8.52 4.44
N ALA A 13 -12.30 7.68 3.81
CA ALA A 13 -11.90 7.81 2.40
C ALA A 13 -13.03 7.50 1.42
N VAL A 14 -13.91 6.54 1.71
CA VAL A 14 -15.03 6.17 0.82
C VAL A 14 -16.06 7.31 0.65
N PRO A 15 -16.55 7.96 1.73
CA PRO A 15 -17.45 9.11 1.60
C PRO A 15 -16.72 10.38 1.15
N ALA A 16 -15.43 10.57 1.51
CA ALA A 16 -14.64 11.71 1.07
C ALA A 16 -14.13 11.61 -0.37
N ALA A 17 -14.24 10.45 -1.03
CA ALA A 17 -13.73 10.21 -2.38
C ALA A 17 -14.12 11.29 -3.42
N PRO A 18 -15.40 11.68 -3.60
CA PRO A 18 -15.76 12.72 -4.56
C PRO A 18 -15.15 14.09 -4.21
N TRP A 19 -15.12 14.47 -2.92
CA TRP A 19 -14.51 15.72 -2.48
C TRP A 19 -12.98 15.73 -2.69
N LEU A 20 -12.31 14.60 -2.45
CA LEU A 20 -10.89 14.44 -2.75
C LEU A 20 -10.64 14.57 -4.26
N VAL A 21 -11.44 13.92 -5.10
CA VAL A 21 -11.29 13.98 -6.56
C VAL A 21 -11.48 15.41 -7.09
N ASP A 22 -12.42 16.17 -6.53
CA ASP A 22 -12.64 17.57 -6.90
C ASP A 22 -11.47 18.47 -6.48
N ILE A 23 -10.90 18.27 -5.29
CA ILE A 23 -9.72 19.03 -4.83
C ILE A 23 -8.50 18.77 -5.73
N PHE A 24 -8.36 17.54 -6.23
CA PHE A 24 -7.29 17.19 -7.16
C PHE A 24 -7.52 17.72 -8.58
N GLY A 25 -8.65 18.41 -8.84
CA GLY A 25 -8.93 19.06 -10.12
C GLY A 25 -9.12 18.07 -11.27
N ALA A 26 -9.71 16.90 -11.00
CA ALA A 26 -9.97 15.92 -12.05
C ALA A 26 -10.92 16.49 -13.11
N SER A 27 -10.59 16.26 -14.39
CA SER A 27 -11.48 16.67 -15.49
C SER A 27 -12.84 15.97 -15.39
N GLY A 28 -13.90 16.60 -15.89
CA GLY A 28 -15.27 16.06 -15.81
C GLY A 28 -15.44 14.67 -16.43
N THR A 29 -14.56 14.28 -17.34
CA THR A 29 -14.52 12.93 -17.94
C THR A 29 -13.76 11.92 -17.09
N ALA A 30 -12.79 12.34 -16.27
CA ALA A 30 -11.98 11.48 -15.42
C ALA A 30 -12.53 11.34 -13.99
N ALA A 31 -13.23 12.36 -13.48
CA ALA A 31 -13.75 12.39 -12.11
C ALA A 31 -14.63 11.18 -11.73
N PRO A 32 -15.53 10.65 -12.59
CA PRO A 32 -16.33 9.47 -12.26
C PRO A 32 -15.47 8.20 -12.11
N TYR A 33 -14.47 8.04 -12.98
CA TYR A 33 -13.54 6.91 -12.93
C TYR A 33 -12.59 7.00 -11.74
N ALA A 34 -12.06 8.20 -11.46
CA ALA A 34 -11.21 8.46 -10.31
C ALA A 34 -11.94 8.18 -8.99
N THR A 35 -13.20 8.62 -8.87
CA THR A 35 -14.03 8.37 -7.69
C THR A 35 -14.30 6.88 -7.49
N THR A 36 -14.65 6.18 -8.58
CA THR A 36 -14.88 4.73 -8.55
C THR A 36 -13.63 3.97 -8.13
N TYR A 37 -12.48 4.33 -8.72
CA TYR A 37 -11.19 3.74 -8.40
C TYR A 37 -10.80 3.98 -6.94
N LEU A 38 -10.95 5.22 -6.44
CA LEU A 38 -10.64 5.58 -5.05
C LEU A 38 -11.51 4.80 -4.06
N ARG A 39 -12.81 4.69 -4.31
CA ARG A 39 -13.73 3.94 -3.44
C ARG A 39 -13.36 2.47 -3.35
N ILE A 40 -13.08 1.84 -4.49
CA ILE A 40 -12.68 0.43 -4.52
C ILE A 40 -11.31 0.25 -3.87
N SER A 41 -10.33 1.09 -4.22
CA SER A 41 -8.97 1.02 -3.68
C SER A 41 -8.94 1.25 -2.16
N ALA A 42 -9.81 2.10 -1.63
CA ALA A 42 -9.95 2.30 -0.19
C ALA A 42 -10.24 0.99 0.55
N LEU A 43 -11.06 0.10 -0.02
CA LEU A 43 -11.38 -1.21 0.56
C LEU A 43 -10.15 -2.14 0.68
N GLY A 44 -9.09 -1.89 -0.10
CA GLY A 44 -7.83 -2.63 0.00
C GLY A 44 -6.93 -2.17 1.15
N ILE A 45 -7.13 -0.96 1.69
CA ILE A 45 -6.28 -0.37 2.73
C ILE A 45 -6.14 -1.26 3.98
N PRO A 46 -7.22 -1.88 4.52
CA PRO A 46 -7.09 -2.81 5.65
C PRO A 46 -6.17 -3.99 5.33
N ALA A 47 -6.30 -4.58 4.14
CA ALA A 47 -5.45 -5.69 3.71
C ALA A 47 -4.00 -5.25 3.54
N MET A 48 -3.76 -4.07 2.94
CA MET A 48 -2.43 -3.48 2.82
C MET A 48 -1.76 -3.27 4.17
N LEU A 49 -2.49 -2.76 5.17
CA LEU A 49 -1.96 -2.54 6.51
C LEU A 49 -1.63 -3.87 7.22
N ILE A 50 -2.41 -4.92 6.99
CA ILE A 50 -2.10 -6.27 7.50
C ILE A 50 -0.80 -6.78 6.85
N VAL A 51 -0.67 -6.66 5.53
CA VAL A 51 0.53 -7.07 4.78
C VAL A 51 1.77 -6.33 5.31
N LEU A 52 1.66 -5.01 5.52
CA LEU A 52 2.77 -4.20 6.02
C LEU A 52 3.16 -4.59 7.46
N ALA A 53 2.16 -4.80 8.33
CA ALA A 53 2.38 -5.23 9.70
C ALA A 53 3.05 -6.62 9.77
N ALA A 54 2.52 -7.59 9.01
CA ALA A 54 3.07 -8.94 8.96
C ALA A 54 4.49 -8.98 8.39
N THR A 55 4.74 -8.22 7.31
CA THR A 55 6.08 -8.04 6.76
C THR A 55 7.03 -7.39 7.76
N GLY A 56 6.55 -6.46 8.59
CA GLY A 56 7.32 -5.88 9.69
C GLY A 56 7.70 -6.92 10.75
N VAL A 57 6.74 -7.74 11.18
CA VAL A 57 6.97 -8.83 12.16
C VAL A 57 7.97 -9.85 11.62
N LEU A 58 7.79 -10.33 10.40
CA LEU A 58 8.67 -11.33 9.79
C LEU A 58 10.10 -10.80 9.62
N ARG A 59 10.26 -9.54 9.17
CA ARG A 59 11.58 -8.90 9.11
C ARG A 59 12.21 -8.73 10.50
N GLY A 60 11.43 -8.40 11.52
CA GLY A 60 11.90 -8.34 12.90
C GLY A 60 12.37 -9.70 13.44
N LEU A 61 11.77 -10.79 12.97
CA LEU A 61 12.19 -12.17 13.23
C LEU A 61 13.28 -12.66 12.27
N GLN A 62 13.89 -11.77 11.48
CA GLN A 62 14.90 -12.07 10.47
C GLN A 62 14.45 -13.07 9.38
N ASP A 63 13.14 -13.27 9.20
CA ASP A 63 12.58 -14.01 8.07
C ASP A 63 12.30 -13.07 6.90
N THR A 64 13.22 -13.04 5.94
CA THR A 64 13.12 -12.28 4.68
C THR A 64 12.58 -13.12 3.52
N ARG A 65 12.55 -14.45 3.64
CA ARG A 65 12.12 -15.34 2.55
C ARG A 65 10.61 -15.38 2.42
N THR A 66 9.90 -15.49 3.55
CA THR A 66 8.43 -15.51 3.53
C THR A 66 7.86 -14.26 2.86
N PRO A 67 8.28 -13.02 3.22
CA PRO A 67 7.76 -11.84 2.55
C PRO A 67 8.03 -11.79 1.05
N LEU A 68 9.20 -12.29 0.62
CA LEU A 68 9.57 -12.34 -0.79
C LEU A 68 8.64 -13.26 -1.59
N TYR A 69 8.38 -14.49 -1.12
CA TYR A 69 7.50 -15.42 -1.81
C TYR A 69 6.06 -14.91 -1.90
N VAL A 70 5.55 -14.32 -0.81
CA VAL A 70 4.20 -13.75 -0.80
C VAL A 70 4.11 -12.54 -1.72
N ALA A 71 5.13 -11.69 -1.76
CA ALA A 71 5.19 -10.56 -2.69
C ALA A 71 5.18 -11.03 -4.14
N VAL A 72 6.05 -11.97 -4.52
CA VAL A 72 6.11 -12.50 -5.89
C VAL A 72 4.77 -13.15 -6.29
N GLY A 73 4.22 -14.03 -5.44
CA GLY A 73 2.93 -14.66 -5.71
C GLY A 73 1.79 -13.66 -5.78
N GLY A 74 1.79 -12.66 -4.90
CA GLY A 74 0.79 -11.59 -4.87
C GLY A 74 0.83 -10.68 -6.09
N PHE A 75 2.03 -10.30 -6.55
CA PHE A 75 2.19 -9.49 -7.77
C PHE A 75 1.82 -10.28 -9.04
N LEU A 76 2.17 -11.57 -9.11
CA LEU A 76 1.75 -12.43 -10.21
C LEU A 76 0.22 -12.58 -10.24
N ALA A 77 -0.40 -12.88 -9.10
CA ALA A 77 -1.84 -12.96 -8.97
C ALA A 77 -2.50 -11.62 -9.34
N ASN A 78 -1.95 -10.49 -8.89
CA ASN A 78 -2.43 -9.17 -9.25
C ASN A 78 -2.35 -8.91 -10.76
N GLY A 79 -1.25 -9.28 -11.42
CA GLY A 79 -1.10 -9.14 -12.86
C GLY A 79 -2.15 -9.95 -13.63
N VAL A 80 -2.35 -11.21 -13.23
CA VAL A 80 -3.37 -12.09 -13.84
C VAL A 80 -4.78 -11.55 -13.60
N LEU A 81 -5.11 -11.14 -12.38
CA LEU A 81 -6.42 -10.56 -12.07
C LEU A 81 -6.66 -9.26 -12.84
N ASN A 82 -5.66 -8.39 -12.96
CA ASN A 82 -5.76 -7.21 -13.79
C ASN A 82 -6.04 -7.61 -15.24
N ALA A 83 -5.29 -8.55 -15.82
CA ALA A 83 -5.50 -8.98 -17.20
C ALA A 83 -6.93 -9.51 -17.42
N VAL A 84 -7.42 -10.36 -16.51
CA VAL A 84 -8.76 -10.96 -16.59
C VAL A 84 -9.87 -9.92 -16.36
N LEU A 85 -9.77 -9.08 -15.33
CA LEU A 85 -10.83 -8.12 -14.97
C LEU A 85 -10.86 -6.91 -15.91
N VAL A 86 -9.71 -6.46 -16.38
CA VAL A 86 -9.61 -5.31 -17.29
C VAL A 86 -9.99 -5.73 -18.71
N TYR A 87 -9.36 -6.78 -19.25
CA TYR A 87 -9.57 -7.18 -20.66
C TYR A 87 -10.68 -8.22 -20.83
N GLY A 88 -10.82 -9.17 -19.91
CA GLY A 88 -11.83 -10.25 -20.01
C GLY A 88 -13.23 -9.80 -19.60
N ALA A 89 -13.35 -9.07 -18.49
CA ALA A 89 -14.64 -8.57 -17.99
C ALA A 89 -14.98 -7.14 -18.47
N GLY A 90 -14.05 -6.46 -19.17
CA GLY A 90 -14.27 -5.11 -19.70
C GLY A 90 -14.49 -4.04 -18.62
N LEU A 91 -14.11 -4.31 -17.36
CA LEU A 91 -14.36 -3.41 -16.22
C LEU A 91 -13.40 -2.21 -16.19
N GLY A 92 -12.42 -2.17 -17.11
CA GLY A 92 -11.47 -1.07 -17.24
C GLY A 92 -10.79 -0.73 -15.91
N ILE A 93 -10.82 0.55 -15.55
CA ILE A 93 -10.20 1.09 -14.32
C ILE A 93 -10.77 0.44 -13.05
N ALA A 94 -12.07 0.14 -13.00
CA ALA A 94 -12.69 -0.52 -11.85
C ALA A 94 -12.20 -1.97 -11.70
N GLY A 95 -11.99 -2.67 -12.82
CA GLY A 95 -11.41 -4.01 -12.83
C GLY A 95 -10.00 -4.03 -12.27
N SER A 96 -9.20 -3.01 -12.57
CA SER A 96 -7.84 -2.88 -12.03
C SER A 96 -7.82 -2.64 -10.52
N ALA A 97 -8.74 -1.78 -10.03
CA ALA A 97 -8.89 -1.56 -8.59
C ALA A 97 -9.27 -2.85 -7.85
N TRP A 98 -10.26 -3.60 -8.37
CA TRP A 98 -10.67 -4.87 -7.78
C TRP A 98 -9.56 -5.93 -7.81
N GLY A 99 -8.83 -6.05 -8.93
CA GLY A 99 -7.69 -6.97 -9.02
C GLY A 99 -6.62 -6.68 -7.96
N THR A 100 -6.44 -5.40 -7.63
CA THR A 100 -5.53 -4.94 -6.58
C THR A 100 -6.03 -5.26 -5.19
N VAL A 101 -7.29 -4.97 -4.89
CA VAL A 101 -7.90 -5.29 -3.59
C VAL A 101 -7.89 -6.81 -3.34
N ILE A 102 -8.29 -7.62 -4.33
CA ILE A 102 -8.36 -9.07 -4.18
C ILE A 102 -6.96 -9.66 -3.97
N ALA A 103 -5.96 -9.23 -4.75
CA ALA A 103 -4.59 -9.68 -4.56
C ALA A 103 -4.05 -9.29 -3.17
N GLN A 104 -4.33 -8.07 -2.70
CA GLN A 104 -3.94 -7.64 -1.35
C GLN A 104 -4.63 -8.44 -0.25
N CYS A 105 -5.92 -8.73 -0.40
CA CYS A 105 -6.65 -9.61 0.52
C CYS A 105 -6.05 -11.02 0.55
N GLY A 106 -5.72 -11.58 -0.61
CA GLY A 106 -5.04 -12.88 -0.71
C GLY A 106 -3.69 -12.89 0.01
N MET A 107 -2.86 -11.87 -0.23
CA MET A 107 -1.59 -11.70 0.49
C MET A 107 -1.80 -11.58 2.00
N ALA A 108 -2.77 -10.77 2.44
CA ALA A 108 -3.08 -10.57 3.85
C ALA A 108 -3.49 -11.88 4.53
N LEU A 109 -4.30 -12.72 3.87
CA LEU A 109 -4.70 -14.04 4.39
C LEU A 109 -3.50 -14.99 4.54
N VAL A 110 -2.62 -15.04 3.53
CA VAL A 110 -1.40 -15.86 3.60
C VAL A 110 -0.50 -15.40 4.74
N TYR A 111 -0.27 -14.09 4.87
CA TYR A 111 0.50 -13.55 5.99
C TYR A 111 -0.12 -13.82 7.34
N LEU A 112 -1.44 -13.67 7.47
CA LEU A 112 -2.15 -13.98 8.72
C LEU A 112 -1.94 -15.45 9.09
N TYR A 113 -2.05 -16.37 8.13
CA TYR A 113 -1.79 -17.78 8.33
C TYR A 113 -0.35 -18.05 8.79
N VAL A 114 0.65 -17.45 8.13
CA VAL A 114 2.05 -17.65 8.50
C VAL A 114 2.35 -17.09 9.90
N VAL A 115 1.86 -15.89 10.22
CA VAL A 115 2.06 -15.25 11.52
C VAL A 115 1.36 -16.04 12.63
N VAL A 116 0.11 -16.49 12.43
CA VAL A 116 -0.62 -17.30 13.43
C VAL A 116 0.06 -18.65 13.65
N ARG A 117 0.52 -19.31 12.58
CA ARG A 117 1.27 -20.57 12.69
C ARG A 117 2.61 -20.37 13.41
N GLY A 118 3.32 -19.29 13.12
CA GLY A 118 4.55 -18.90 13.80
C GLY A 118 4.33 -18.62 15.28
N ALA A 119 3.28 -17.86 15.62
CA ALA A 119 2.90 -17.54 16.99
C ALA A 119 2.56 -18.80 17.81
N ARG A 120 1.77 -19.72 17.24
CA ARG A 120 1.44 -21.01 17.88
C ARG A 120 2.67 -21.88 18.13
N ARG A 121 3.63 -21.90 17.21
CA ARG A 121 4.91 -22.64 17.38
C ARG A 121 5.77 -22.10 18.52
N HIS A 122 5.71 -20.80 18.79
CA HIS A 122 6.49 -20.16 19.85
C HIS A 122 5.69 -19.97 21.15
N GLY A 123 4.49 -20.57 21.26
CA GLY A 123 3.65 -20.45 22.45
C GLY A 123 3.13 -19.02 22.73
N ALA A 124 3.19 -18.13 21.74
CA ALA A 124 2.77 -16.75 21.91
C ALA A 124 1.24 -16.65 22.02
N SER A 125 0.78 -15.89 23.01
CA SER A 125 -0.64 -15.63 23.20
C SER A 125 -1.23 -14.87 21.99
N LEU A 126 -2.31 -15.40 21.42
CA LEU A 126 -3.08 -14.77 20.34
C LEU A 126 -4.02 -13.66 20.85
N ARG A 127 -4.02 -13.36 22.16
CA ARG A 127 -4.87 -12.34 22.73
C ARG A 127 -4.32 -10.94 22.39
N PRO A 128 -5.19 -9.98 22.05
CA PRO A 128 -4.77 -8.59 21.86
C PRO A 128 -4.25 -8.06 23.19
N ASP A 129 -2.94 -7.89 23.27
CA ASP A 129 -2.27 -7.27 24.41
C ASP A 129 -2.13 -5.75 24.14
N LEU A 130 -2.80 -4.94 24.95
CA LEU A 130 -2.73 -3.48 24.88
C LEU A 130 -1.29 -2.98 25.09
N ALA A 131 -0.49 -3.65 25.93
CA ALA A 131 0.91 -3.29 26.13
C ALA A 131 1.75 -3.56 24.88
N GLY A 132 1.54 -4.71 24.23
CA GLY A 132 2.11 -5.04 22.93
C GLY A 132 1.73 -4.06 21.81
N ILE A 133 0.48 -3.59 21.78
CA ILE A 133 0.02 -2.56 20.82
C ILE A 133 0.73 -1.23 21.06
N HIS A 134 0.83 -0.78 22.31
CA HIS A 134 1.51 0.46 22.66
C HIS A 134 3.01 0.40 22.33
N ASN A 135 3.69 -0.70 22.65
CA ASN A 135 5.11 -0.85 22.33
C ASN A 135 5.35 -0.93 20.82
N SER A 136 4.49 -1.61 20.07
CA SER A 136 4.56 -1.65 18.60
C SER A 136 4.35 -0.26 17.99
N ALA A 137 3.39 0.52 18.52
CA ALA A 137 3.13 1.88 18.07
C ALA A 137 4.32 2.81 18.38
N ARG A 138 4.92 2.69 19.58
CA ARG A 138 6.06 3.50 19.99
C ARG A 138 7.33 3.17 19.21
N ALA A 139 7.53 1.89 18.86
CA ALA A 139 8.62 1.46 17.98
C ALA A 139 8.39 1.85 16.51
N GLY A 140 7.13 1.87 16.05
CA GLY A 140 6.76 2.29 14.70
C GLY A 140 6.78 3.80 14.48
N ALA A 141 6.54 4.60 15.52
CA ALA A 141 6.50 6.06 15.45
C ALA A 141 7.75 6.70 14.80
N PRO A 142 9.00 6.37 15.20
CA PRO A 142 10.19 6.94 14.56
C PRO A 142 10.35 6.50 13.09
N LEU A 143 9.92 5.29 12.73
CA LEU A 143 9.92 4.83 11.33
C LEU A 143 8.89 5.59 10.48
N LEU A 144 7.73 5.89 11.05
CA LEU A 144 6.70 6.71 10.40
C LEU A 144 7.20 8.13 10.18
N VAL A 145 7.81 8.76 11.21
CA VAL A 145 8.41 10.09 11.09
C VAL A 145 9.48 10.09 10.00
N ARG A 146 10.39 9.12 10.00
CA ARG A 146 11.42 8.98 8.95
C ARG A 146 10.79 8.87 7.56
N THR A 147 9.78 8.02 7.40
CA THR A 147 9.12 7.78 6.11
C THR A 147 8.40 9.03 5.61
N LEU A 148 7.70 9.74 6.50
CA LEU A 148 7.02 10.99 6.20
C LEU A 148 8.03 12.09 5.83
N SER A 149 9.12 12.23 6.57
CA SER A 149 10.19 13.19 6.26
C SER A 149 10.79 12.94 4.88
N LEU A 150 11.09 11.68 4.55
CA LEU A 150 11.59 11.31 3.22
C LEU A 150 10.56 11.61 2.11
N ARG A 151 9.28 11.28 2.34
CA ARG A 151 8.20 11.59 1.38
C ARG A 151 8.04 13.11 1.19
N ALA A 152 8.11 13.89 2.27
CA ALA A 152 8.01 15.33 2.22
C ALA A 152 9.17 15.96 1.43
N ILE A 153 10.41 15.52 1.67
CA ILE A 153 11.58 15.98 0.93
C ILE A 153 11.43 15.71 -0.57
N LEU A 154 11.01 14.50 -0.96
CA LEU A 154 10.80 14.15 -2.37
C LEU A 154 9.70 15.01 -3.00
N MET A 155 8.60 15.26 -2.28
CA MET A 155 7.50 16.09 -2.76
C MET A 155 7.95 17.55 -2.95
N ILE A 156 8.72 18.10 -2.02
CA ILE A 156 9.28 19.46 -2.12
C ILE A 156 10.26 19.54 -3.29
N ALA A 157 11.16 18.57 -3.44
CA ALA A 157 12.11 18.52 -4.54
C ALA A 157 11.39 18.50 -5.90
N THR A 158 10.34 17.68 -6.01
CA THR A 158 9.51 17.62 -7.22
C THR A 158 8.80 18.95 -7.47
N ALA A 159 8.27 19.61 -6.44
CA ALA A 159 7.60 20.90 -6.56
C ALA A 159 8.56 22.04 -6.97
N VAL A 160 9.81 22.00 -6.52
CA VAL A 160 10.85 22.95 -6.93
C VAL A 160 11.28 22.68 -8.37
N ALA A 161 11.50 21.41 -8.75
CA ALA A 161 11.79 21.02 -10.13
C ALA A 161 10.66 21.47 -11.08
N ALA A 162 9.41 21.39 -10.62
CA ALA A 162 8.26 21.84 -11.40
C ALA A 162 8.18 23.34 -11.66
N ARG A 163 8.89 24.15 -10.89
CA ARG A 163 8.98 25.59 -11.10
C ARG A 163 10.09 25.98 -12.09
N LEU A 164 10.98 25.05 -12.44
CA LEU A 164 12.11 25.28 -13.35
C LEU A 164 11.74 25.01 -14.82
N GLY A 165 10.73 24.17 -15.07
CA GLY A 165 10.15 23.94 -16.39
C GLY A 165 9.84 22.46 -16.65
N ASP A 166 8.98 22.18 -17.62
CA ASP A 166 8.48 20.82 -17.90
C ASP A 166 9.59 19.81 -18.25
N ALA A 167 10.64 20.28 -18.95
CA ALA A 167 11.81 19.46 -19.30
C ALA A 167 12.61 19.02 -18.06
N ASP A 168 12.73 19.88 -17.05
CA ASP A 168 13.48 19.59 -15.82
C ASP A 168 12.74 18.60 -14.92
N ILE A 169 11.39 18.68 -14.88
CA ILE A 169 10.56 17.65 -14.20
C ILE A 169 10.76 16.29 -14.86
N ALA A 170 10.70 16.24 -16.19
CA ALA A 170 10.86 15.00 -16.94
C ALA A 170 12.23 14.36 -16.67
N ALA A 171 13.30 15.16 -16.69
CA ALA A 171 14.64 14.69 -16.34
C ALA A 171 14.72 14.20 -14.88
N HIS A 172 14.13 14.92 -13.93
CA HIS A 172 14.09 14.53 -12.52
C HIS A 172 13.39 13.17 -12.30
N GLN A 173 12.29 12.91 -13.00
CA GLN A 173 11.57 11.64 -12.94
C GLN A 173 12.38 10.46 -13.49
N ILE A 174 13.14 10.68 -14.58
CA ILE A 174 14.04 9.65 -15.12
C ILE A 174 15.14 9.32 -14.11
N VAL A 175 15.76 10.34 -13.50
CA VAL A 175 16.81 10.15 -12.48
C VAL A 175 16.26 9.43 -11.24
N LEU A 176 15.09 9.80 -10.74
CA LEU A 176 14.45 9.11 -9.62
C LEU A 176 14.16 7.64 -9.94
N SER A 177 13.74 7.34 -11.17
CA SER A 177 13.48 5.97 -11.62
C SER A 177 14.76 5.14 -11.66
N LEU A 178 15.85 5.70 -12.21
CA LEU A 178 17.16 5.05 -12.24
C LEU A 178 17.74 4.85 -10.84
N TRP A 179 17.65 5.87 -9.99
CA TRP A 179 18.10 5.77 -8.61
C TRP A 179 17.32 4.72 -7.83
N SER A 180 15.99 4.68 -7.99
CA SER A 180 15.16 3.67 -7.33
C SER A 180 15.53 2.26 -7.78
N LEU A 181 15.78 2.05 -9.07
CA LEU A 181 16.23 0.75 -9.60
C LEU A 181 17.55 0.31 -8.96
N LEU A 182 18.53 1.20 -8.92
CA LEU A 182 19.85 0.93 -8.32
C LEU A 182 19.75 0.68 -6.82
N SER A 183 18.88 1.40 -6.12
CA SER A 183 18.69 1.25 -4.67
C SER A 183 18.08 -0.09 -4.24
N PHE A 184 17.39 -0.79 -5.15
CA PHE A 184 16.86 -2.14 -4.91
C PHE A 184 17.80 -3.25 -5.38
N ALA A 185 18.79 -2.93 -6.22
CA ALA A 185 19.77 -3.88 -6.74
C ALA A 185 21.02 -4.03 -5.83
N LEU A 186 21.30 -3.01 -5.00
CA LEU A 186 22.36 -2.99 -3.98
C LEU A 186 21.81 -3.47 -2.62
#